data_AF-A0A0S8I2E9-F1
#
_entry.id   AF-A0A0S8I2E9-F1
#
_cell.length_a   1.000
_cell.length_b   1.000
_cell.length_c   1.000
_cell.angle_alpha   90.00
_cell.angle_beta   90.00
_cell.angle_gamma   90.00
#
_symmetry.space_group_name_H-M   'P 1'
#
loop_
_entity.id
_entity.type
_entity.pdbx_description
1 polymer ?
#
loop_
_entity_poly.entity_id
_entity_poly.type
_entity_poly.pdbx_seq_one_letter_code
_entity_poly.pdbx_strand_id
1 'polypeptide(L)'
;MESNRRPKLLIVLCLGILFFSLVHLSGLVASFRLPDLRFPFPVWYFVLRNGIWSLIGLAASGALFLRRSWAASFTSYGALTYVFWYWIDRLIFTRSDFASRSWPATAVVTLIVLSSLFWVLRRPSLRYFLSENTS
;
A
#
# COMPACT_ATOMS: atom_id res chain seq x y z
N MET A 1 24.85 -19.78 -16.14
CA MET A 1 24.36 -18.44 -16.50
C MET A 1 22.85 -18.44 -16.31
N GLU A 2 22.38 -18.41 -15.07
CA GLU A 2 20.93 -18.36 -14.81
C GLU A 2 20.40 -16.97 -15.10
N SER A 3 19.26 -16.92 -15.78
CA SER A 3 18.80 -15.73 -16.47
C SER A 3 18.50 -14.59 -15.49
N ASN A 4 18.99 -13.41 -15.83
CA ASN A 4 18.74 -12.11 -15.19
C ASN A 4 17.26 -11.64 -15.34
N ARG A 5 16.31 -12.58 -15.42
CA ARG A 5 14.88 -12.33 -15.58
C ARG A 5 14.28 -11.96 -14.23
N ARG A 6 13.68 -10.77 -14.17
CA ARG A 6 12.94 -10.32 -13.00
C ARG A 6 11.80 -11.32 -12.70
N PRO A 7 11.62 -11.77 -11.45
CA PRO A 7 10.52 -12.65 -11.09
C PRO A 7 9.18 -11.99 -11.45
N LYS A 8 8.30 -12.70 -12.18
CA LYS A 8 6.99 -12.14 -12.59
C LYS A 8 6.18 -11.62 -11.40
N LEU A 9 6.24 -12.34 -10.26
CA LEU A 9 5.56 -11.94 -9.02
C LEU A 9 6.06 -10.60 -8.47
N LEU A 10 7.36 -10.29 -8.61
CA LEU A 10 7.90 -9.00 -8.20
C LEU A 10 7.31 -7.87 -9.06
N ILE A 11 7.22 -8.09 -10.37
CA ILE A 11 6.62 -7.11 -11.29
C ILE A 11 5.15 -6.86 -10.91
N VAL A 12 4.38 -7.93 -10.69
CA VAL A 12 2.98 -7.82 -10.26
C VAL A 12 2.87 -7.06 -8.92
N LEU A 13 3.74 -7.35 -7.95
CA LEU A 13 3.77 -6.65 -6.68
C LEU A 13 4.12 -5.15 -6.84
N CYS A 14 5.16 -4.83 -7.61
CA CYS A 14 5.53 -3.44 -7.92
C CYS A 14 4.37 -2.69 -8.58
N LEU A 15 3.71 -3.30 -9.56
CA LEU A 15 2.56 -2.72 -10.25
C LEU A 15 1.37 -2.52 -9.31
N GLY A 16 1.09 -3.48 -8.43
CA GLY A 16 0.04 -3.36 -7.43
C GLY A 16 0.28 -2.21 -6.45
N ILE A 17 1.51 -2.10 -5.93
CA ILE A 17 1.90 -1.00 -5.01
C ILE A 17 1.93 0.35 -5.75
N LEU A 18 2.37 0.36 -7.01
CA LEU A 18 2.35 1.56 -7.84
C LEU A 18 0.92 2.03 -8.10
N PHE A 19 0.02 1.11 -8.46
CA PHE A 19 -1.40 1.41 -8.64
C PHE A 19 -2.01 1.98 -7.35
N PHE A 20 -1.76 1.33 -6.20
CA PHE A 20 -2.14 1.84 -4.89
C PHE A 20 -1.66 3.27 -4.64
N SER A 21 -0.39 3.54 -4.95
CA SER A 21 0.19 4.87 -4.82
C SER A 21 -0.50 5.89 -5.74
N LEU A 22 -0.79 5.54 -6.99
CA LEU A 22 -1.48 6.40 -7.94
C LEU A 22 -2.91 6.72 -7.50
N VAL A 23 -3.62 5.78 -6.88
CA VAL A 23 -4.94 6.05 -6.28
C VAL A 23 -4.84 7.11 -5.19
N HIS A 24 -3.85 6.99 -4.29
CA HIS A 24 -3.62 8.00 -3.26
C HIS A 24 -3.15 9.34 -3.84
N LEU A 25 -2.27 9.34 -4.84
CA LEU A 25 -1.87 10.55 -5.54
C LEU A 25 -3.05 11.27 -6.20
N SER A 26 -3.96 10.50 -6.82
CA SER A 26 -5.20 11.03 -7.38
C SER A 26 -6.10 11.62 -6.30
N GLY A 27 -6.20 10.96 -5.14
CA GLY A 27 -6.89 11.48 -3.96
C GLY A 27 -6.26 12.77 -3.41
N LEU A 28 -4.93 12.88 -3.43
CA LEU A 28 -4.19 14.09 -3.04
C LEU A 28 -4.55 15.25 -3.97
N VAL A 29 -4.48 15.04 -5.29
CA VAL A 29 -4.85 16.06 -6.29
C VAL A 29 -6.31 16.46 -6.13
N ALA A 30 -7.20 15.49 -5.92
CA ALA A 30 -8.62 15.75 -5.68
C ALA A 30 -8.84 16.58 -4.41
N SER A 31 -8.03 16.40 -3.36
CA SER A 31 -8.16 17.13 -2.09
C SER A 31 -7.99 18.64 -2.25
N PHE A 32 -7.23 19.09 -3.26
CA PHE A 32 -7.08 20.52 -3.59
C PHE A 32 -8.21 21.08 -4.46
N ARG A 33 -9.08 20.22 -4.99
CA ARG A 33 -10.20 20.58 -5.87
C ARG A 33 -11.56 20.29 -5.24
N LEU A 34 -11.59 19.93 -3.95
CA LEU A 34 -12.83 19.66 -3.25
C LEU A 34 -13.66 20.96 -3.15
N PRO A 35 -14.93 20.97 -3.58
CA PRO A 35 -15.82 22.06 -3.24
C PRO A 35 -16.02 22.12 -1.71
N ASP A 36 -16.44 23.28 -1.20
CA ASP A 36 -16.75 23.50 0.22
C ASP A 36 -17.96 22.65 0.67
N LEU A 37 -17.72 21.36 0.83
CA LEU A 37 -18.65 20.39 1.39
C LEU A 37 -18.40 20.32 2.89
N ARG A 38 -19.48 20.17 3.66
CA ARG A 38 -19.39 19.93 5.11
C ARG A 38 -18.86 18.52 5.35
N PHE A 39 -17.54 18.38 5.33
CA PHE A 39 -16.88 17.16 5.74
C PHE A 39 -16.80 17.10 7.28
N PRO A 40 -16.88 15.89 7.86
CA PRO A 40 -16.61 15.70 9.28
C PRO A 40 -15.13 15.94 9.65
N PHE A 41 -14.24 16.14 8.67
CA PHE A 41 -12.80 16.35 8.87
C PHE A 41 -12.30 17.59 8.13
N PRO A 42 -11.24 18.22 8.65
CA PRO A 42 -10.60 19.32 7.94
C PRO A 42 -9.90 18.82 6.65
N VAL A 43 -9.89 19.65 5.62
CA VAL A 43 -9.33 19.32 4.29
C VAL A 43 -7.86 18.89 4.38
N TRP A 44 -7.06 19.49 5.28
CA TRP A 44 -5.65 19.15 5.45
C TRP A 44 -5.42 17.67 5.81
N TYR A 45 -6.38 17.03 6.48
CA TYR A 45 -6.26 15.61 6.84
C TYR A 45 -6.24 14.73 5.59
N PHE A 46 -7.06 15.02 4.58
CA PHE A 46 -7.05 14.29 3.31
C PHE A 46 -5.75 14.50 2.55
N VAL A 47 -5.21 15.72 2.57
CA VAL A 47 -3.92 16.04 1.96
C VAL A 47 -2.80 15.23 2.61
N LEU A 48 -2.72 15.22 3.95
CA LEU A 48 -1.70 14.45 4.67
C LEU A 48 -1.86 12.95 4.45
N ARG A 49 -3.07 12.40 4.62
CA ARG A 49 -3.35 10.98 4.43
C ARG A 49 -2.95 10.52 3.04
N ASN A 50 -3.43 11.20 1.99
CA ASN A 50 -3.13 10.82 0.62
C ASN A 50 -1.66 11.06 0.25
N GLY A 51 -1.07 12.16 0.72
CA GLY A 51 0.34 12.47 0.48
C GLY A 51 1.28 11.43 1.10
N ILE A 52 1.10 11.11 2.38
CA ILE A 52 1.92 10.14 3.10
C ILE A 52 1.83 8.77 2.44
N TRP A 53 0.62 8.26 2.17
CA TRP A 53 0.44 6.94 1.60
C TRP A 53 0.88 6.84 0.14
N SER A 54 0.70 7.91 -0.65
CA SER A 54 1.27 8.01 -1.99
C SER A 54 2.79 7.90 -1.95
N LEU A 55 3.45 8.68 -1.09
CA LEU A 55 4.92 8.69 -0.97
C LEU A 55 5.47 7.33 -0.49
N ILE A 56 4.85 6.73 0.53
CA ILE A 56 5.23 5.39 1.01
C ILE A 56 5.07 4.35 -0.11
N GLY A 57 3.97 4.41 -0.86
CA GLY A 57 3.74 3.51 -1.99
C GLY A 57 4.77 3.69 -3.12
N LEU A 58 5.09 4.93 -3.50
CA LEU A 58 6.13 5.21 -4.50
C LEU A 58 7.50 4.71 -4.02
N ALA A 59 7.87 5.00 -2.77
CA ALA A 59 9.12 4.57 -2.19
C ALA A 59 9.23 3.03 -2.14
N ALA A 60 8.17 2.33 -1.72
CA ALA A 60 8.13 0.88 -1.67
C ALA A 60 8.23 0.25 -3.07
N SER A 61 7.43 0.73 -4.02
CA SER A 61 7.46 0.22 -5.40
C SER A 61 8.81 0.49 -6.07
N GLY A 62 9.35 1.70 -5.91
CA GLY A 62 10.67 2.08 -6.42
C GLY A 62 11.80 1.26 -5.79
N ALA A 63 11.79 1.06 -4.48
CA ALA A 63 12.78 0.25 -3.78
C ALA A 63 12.76 -1.22 -4.23
N LEU A 64 11.56 -1.80 -4.41
CA LEU A 64 11.39 -3.15 -4.95
C LEU A 64 11.88 -3.24 -6.40
N PHE A 65 11.58 -2.23 -7.22
CA PHE A 65 12.00 -2.19 -8.63
C PHE A 65 13.52 -2.03 -8.79
N LEU A 66 14.15 -1.25 -7.90
CA LEU A 66 15.60 -1.02 -7.83
C LEU A 66 16.33 -2.12 -7.05
N ARG A 67 15.62 -3.18 -6.63
CA ARG A 67 16.17 -4.34 -5.92
C ARG A 67 16.92 -3.98 -4.64
N ARG A 68 16.41 -3.02 -3.86
CA ARG A 68 17.04 -2.65 -2.58
C ARG A 68 16.79 -3.75 -1.54
N SER A 69 17.82 -4.12 -0.78
CA SER A 69 17.76 -5.16 0.26
C SER A 69 16.72 -4.85 1.35
N TRP A 70 16.54 -3.57 1.68
CA TRP A 70 15.54 -3.12 2.67
C TRP A 70 14.10 -3.05 2.12
N ALA A 71 13.90 -3.20 0.81
CA ALA A 71 12.60 -2.97 0.17
C ALA A 71 11.50 -3.92 0.70
N ALA A 72 11.84 -5.18 0.95
CA ALA A 72 10.90 -6.17 1.48
C ALA A 72 10.44 -5.81 2.91
N SER A 73 11.37 -5.43 3.78
CA SER A 73 11.08 -5.01 5.16
C SER A 73 10.26 -3.71 5.16
N PHE A 74 10.65 -2.71 4.37
CA PHE A 74 9.93 -1.45 4.26
C PHE A 74 8.50 -1.64 3.73
N THR A 75 8.32 -2.45 2.69
CA THR A 75 6.98 -2.77 2.15
C THR A 75 6.11 -3.49 3.18
N SER A 76 6.71 -4.41 3.95
CA SER A 76 6.02 -5.16 5.01
C SER A 76 5.52 -4.23 6.12
N TYR A 77 6.40 -3.38 6.66
CA TYR A 77 6.02 -2.40 7.68
C TYR A 77 5.03 -1.38 7.14
N GLY A 78 5.26 -0.86 5.94
CA GLY A 78 4.35 0.07 5.28
C GLY A 78 2.94 -0.49 5.12
N ALA A 79 2.82 -1.75 4.70
CA ALA A 79 1.52 -2.43 4.56
C ALA A 79 0.81 -2.62 5.91
N LEU A 80 1.54 -3.02 6.97
CA LEU A 80 0.97 -3.17 8.31
C LEU A 80 0.49 -1.84 8.87
N THR A 81 1.32 -0.79 8.77
CA THR A 81 0.95 0.55 9.22
C THR A 81 -0.25 1.08 8.44
N TYR A 82 -0.31 0.82 7.12
CA TYR A 82 -1.47 1.20 6.30
C TYR A 82 -2.74 0.51 6.76
N VAL A 83 -2.70 -0.82 6.95
CA VAL A 83 -3.87 -1.59 7.40
C VAL A 83 -4.33 -1.11 8.77
N PHE A 84 -3.40 -0.92 9.71
CA PHE A 84 -3.71 -0.41 11.03
C PHE A 84 -4.39 0.97 10.98
N TRP A 85 -3.79 1.89 10.22
CA TRP A 85 -4.35 3.23 10.00
C TRP A 85 -5.74 3.17 9.34
N TYR A 86 -5.91 2.35 8.31
CA TYR A 86 -7.18 2.15 7.63
C TYR A 86 -8.29 1.71 8.59
N TRP A 87 -7.99 0.78 9.49
CA TRP A 87 -8.96 0.32 10.48
C TRP A 87 -9.27 1.39 11.53
N ILE A 88 -8.29 2.19 11.95
CA ILE A 88 -8.53 3.35 12.83
C ILE A 88 -9.48 4.32 12.14
N ASP A 89 -9.17 4.75 10.91
CA ASP A 89 -10.04 5.64 10.12
C ASP A 89 -11.45 5.08 10.02
N ARG A 90 -11.56 3.78 9.72
CA ARG A 90 -12.87 3.12 9.56
C ARG A 90 -13.66 3.10 10.87
N LEU A 91 -13.03 2.78 11.99
CA LEU A 91 -13.69 2.69 13.30
C LEU A 91 -14.14 4.06 13.82
N ILE A 92 -13.35 5.11 13.58
CA ILE A 92 -13.70 6.46 14.06
C ILE A 92 -14.77 7.09 13.17
N PHE A 93 -14.71 6.87 11.85
CA PHE A 93 -15.43 7.72 10.89
C PHE A 93 -16.61 7.06 10.20
N THR A 94 -16.70 5.74 10.18
CA THR A 94 -17.79 5.07 9.45
C THR A 94 -18.98 4.82 10.36
N ARG A 95 -19.96 5.72 10.31
CA ARG A 95 -21.22 5.64 11.08
C ARG A 95 -22.45 5.26 10.25
N SER A 96 -22.27 4.78 9.01
CA SER A 96 -23.41 4.40 8.14
C SER A 96 -23.80 2.93 8.32
N ASP A 97 -25.11 2.64 8.19
CA ASP A 97 -25.65 1.27 8.25
C ASP A 97 -25.08 0.36 7.16
N PHE A 98 -24.68 0.92 6.02
CA PHE A 98 -24.03 0.17 4.96
C PHE A 98 -22.59 -0.25 5.35
N ALA A 99 -21.87 0.63 6.04
CA ALA A 99 -20.51 0.35 6.48
C ALA A 99 -20.44 -0.69 7.60
N SER A 100 -21.45 -0.72 8.47
CA SER A 100 -21.60 -1.72 9.53
C SER A 100 -22.01 -3.09 9.00
N ARG A 101 -22.61 -3.20 7.81
CA ARG A 101 -22.89 -4.50 7.18
C ARG A 101 -21.71 -5.06 6.39
N SER A 102 -20.85 -4.18 5.85
CA SER A 102 -19.73 -4.57 4.99
C SER A 102 -18.40 -4.83 5.71
N TRP A 103 -18.34 -4.67 7.05
CA TRP A 103 -17.09 -4.84 7.80
C TRP A 103 -16.50 -6.26 7.72
N PRO A 104 -17.27 -7.37 7.78
CA PRO A 104 -16.68 -8.71 7.75
C PRO A 104 -16.04 -9.00 6.39
N ALA A 105 -16.73 -8.63 5.31
CA ALA A 105 -16.21 -8.77 3.95
C ALA A 105 -14.92 -7.96 3.76
N THR A 106 -14.89 -6.74 4.29
CA THR A 106 -13.68 -5.90 4.23
C THR A 106 -12.53 -6.56 5.00
N ALA A 107 -12.77 -7.08 6.21
CA ALA A 107 -11.76 -7.76 7.01
C ALA A 107 -11.17 -8.98 6.30
N VAL A 108 -12.01 -9.79 5.66
CA VAL A 108 -11.56 -10.94 4.87
C VAL A 108 -10.70 -10.48 3.69
N VAL A 109 -11.12 -9.46 2.95
CA VAL A 109 -10.33 -8.91 1.83
C VAL A 109 -8.98 -8.36 2.33
N THR A 110 -8.97 -7.61 3.44
CA THR A 110 -7.73 -7.11 4.05
C THR A 110 -6.78 -8.25 4.41
N LEU A 111 -7.30 -9.31 5.05
CA LEU A 111 -6.50 -10.48 5.42
C LEU A 111 -5.95 -11.21 4.19
N ILE A 112 -6.74 -11.39 3.13
CA ILE A 112 -6.30 -12.03 1.89
C ILE A 112 -5.19 -11.22 1.24
N VAL A 113 -5.36 -9.90 1.10
CA VAL A 113 -4.35 -9.02 0.49
C VAL A 113 -3.06 -9.02 1.30
N LEU A 114 -3.16 -8.87 2.62
CA LEU A 114 -1.99 -8.83 3.50
C LEU A 114 -1.25 -10.17 3.52
N SER A 115 -1.99 -11.29 3.58
CA SER A 115 -1.42 -12.64 3.52
C SER A 115 -0.73 -12.90 2.19
N SER A 116 -1.34 -12.48 1.08
CA SER A 116 -0.77 -12.61 -0.27
C SER A 116 0.51 -11.79 -0.39
N LEU A 117 0.52 -10.55 0.11
CA LEU A 117 1.70 -9.70 0.14
C LEU A 117 2.86 -10.34 0.92
N PHE A 118 2.60 -10.81 2.14
CA PHE A 118 3.63 -11.48 2.95
C PHE A 118 4.11 -12.78 2.32
N TRP A 119 3.22 -13.55 1.73
CA TRP A 119 3.59 -14.77 1.04
C TRP A 119 4.52 -14.50 -0.16
N VAL A 120 4.22 -13.48 -0.98
CA VAL A 120 5.09 -13.06 -2.08
C VAL A 120 6.43 -12.57 -1.56
N LEU A 121 6.46 -11.71 -0.53
CA LEU A 121 7.70 -11.16 0.03
C LEU A 121 8.59 -12.22 0.71
N ARG A 122 8.00 -13.30 1.23
CA ARG A 122 8.74 -14.42 1.87
C ARG A 122 9.26 -15.46 0.87
N ARG A 123 8.90 -15.39 -0.42
CA ARG A 123 9.38 -16.34 -1.44
C ARG A 123 10.93 -16.30 -1.52
N PRO A 124 11.61 -17.46 -1.48
CA PRO A 124 13.07 -17.51 -1.57
C PRO A 124 13.61 -16.82 -2.82
N SER A 125 12.97 -17.03 -3.97
CA SER A 125 13.33 -16.41 -5.25
C SER A 125 13.39 -14.89 -5.19
N LEU A 126 12.53 -14.26 -4.39
CA LEU A 126 12.45 -12.81 -4.26
C LEU A 126 13.51 -12.32 -3.25
N ARG A 127 13.74 -13.07 -2.16
CA ARG A 127 14.81 -12.77 -1.19
C ARG A 127 16.19 -12.85 -1.82
N TYR A 128 16.50 -13.92 -2.56
CA TYR A 128 17.78 -14.06 -3.26
C TYR A 128 18.01 -12.91 -4.23
N PHE A 129 16.99 -12.58 -5.04
CA PHE A 129 17.07 -11.49 -6.00
C PHE A 129 17.26 -10.09 -5.39
N LEU A 130 16.74 -9.85 -4.18
CA LEU A 130 16.95 -8.59 -3.46
C LEU A 130 18.28 -8.55 -2.70
N SER A 131 18.81 -9.70 -2.26
CA SER A 131 20.09 -9.77 -1.53
C SER A 131 21.31 -9.76 -2.45
N GLU A 132 21.17 -10.21 -3.69
CA GLU A 132 22.27 -10.28 -4.67
C GLU A 132 22.79 -8.89 -5.11
N ASN A 133 22.02 -7.83 -4.87
CA ASN A 133 22.38 -6.46 -5.26
C ASN A 133 23.06 -5.65 -4.13
N THR A 134 23.53 -6.34 -3.08
CA THR A 134 24.21 -5.74 -1.91
C THR A 134 25.68 -6.15 -1.74
N SER A 135 26.18 -7.05 -2.59
CA SER A 135 27.60 -7.42 -2.71
C SER A 135 28.29 -6.55 -3.75
#